data_AF-A0A814RXC2-F1
#
_entry.id   AF-A0A814RXC2-F1
#
_cell.length_a   1.000
_cell.length_b   1.000
_cell.length_c   1.000
_cell.angle_alpha   90.00
_cell.angle_beta   90.00
_cell.angle_gamma   90.00
#
_symmetry.space_group_name_H-M   'P 1'
#
loop_
_entity.id
_entity.type
_entity.pdbx_description
1 polymer ?
#
loop_
_entity_poly.entity_id
_entity_poly.type
_entity_poly.pdbx_seq_one_letter_code
_entity_poly.pdbx_strand_id
1 'polypeptide(L)' 'MSSSDSKAPKVEIKYTQIFINNEWHKAANGKTFPVINPSTGEEI' A
#
# COMPACT_ATOMS: atom_id res chain seq x y z
N MET A 1 7.29 -11.65 -31.89
CA MET A 1 7.88 -10.78 -30.85
C MET A 1 7.01 -10.91 -29.62
N SER A 2 7.29 -11.88 -28.77
CA SER A 2 6.59 -12.01 -27.48
C SER A 2 7.44 -11.25 -26.47
N SER A 3 7.13 -9.97 -26.27
CA SER A 3 7.79 -9.16 -25.25
C SER A 3 7.39 -9.75 -23.90
N SER A 4 8.33 -10.46 -23.29
CA SER A 4 8.27 -10.89 -21.91
C SER A 4 8.35 -9.65 -21.01
N ASP A 5 7.21 -9.04 -20.74
CA ASP A 5 7.09 -8.06 -19.67
C ASP A 5 7.34 -8.79 -18.35
N SER A 6 8.58 -8.71 -17.87
CA SER A 6 8.97 -9.14 -16.54
C SER A 6 8.27 -8.25 -15.52
N LYS A 7 7.07 -8.67 -15.09
CA LYS A 7 6.32 -8.01 -14.01
C LYS A 7 7.26 -7.85 -12.82
N ALA A 8 7.49 -6.59 -12.42
CA ALA A 8 8.29 -6.30 -11.24
C ALA A 8 7.75 -7.09 -10.03
N PRO A 9 8.61 -7.56 -9.12
CA PRO A 9 8.18 -8.32 -7.96
C PRO A 9 7.18 -7.51 -7.14
N LYS A 10 6.08 -8.14 -6.70
CA LYS A 10 5.09 -7.50 -5.85
C LYS A 10 5.77 -7.10 -4.54
N VAL A 11 5.81 -5.80 -4.26
CA VAL A 11 6.40 -5.26 -3.03
C VAL A 11 5.40 -5.44 -1.89
N GLU A 12 5.88 -5.91 -0.74
CA GLU A 12 5.08 -6.08 0.47
C GLU A 12 4.95 -4.74 1.23
N ILE A 13 3.71 -4.32 1.53
CA ILE A 13 3.46 -3.16 2.39
C ILE A 13 3.57 -3.60 3.85
N LYS A 14 4.59 -3.09 4.55
CA LYS A 14 4.87 -3.46 5.95
C LYS A 14 4.17 -2.58 6.98
N TYR A 15 3.83 -1.34 6.62
CA TYR A 15 3.30 -0.36 7.56
C TYR A 15 2.17 0.46 6.93
N THR A 16 1.04 0.53 7.63
CA THR A 16 -0.17 1.25 7.21
C THR A 16 -0.77 2.12 8.32
N GLN A 17 -0.12 2.12 9.49
CA GLN A 17 -0.59 2.78 10.69
C GLN A 17 -0.01 4.19 10.82
N ILE A 18 -0.56 4.99 11.74
CA ILE A 18 -0.06 6.33 12.05
C ILE A 18 1.20 6.18 12.91
N PHE A 19 2.29 6.87 12.57
CA PHE A 19 3.54 6.81 13.32
C PHE A 19 3.75 8.09 14.13
N ILE A 20 3.67 7.99 15.47
CA ILE A 20 3.82 9.11 16.40
C ILE A 20 4.68 8.65 17.58
N ASN A 21 5.70 9.43 17.93
CA ASN A 21 6.61 9.15 19.07
C ASN A 21 7.22 7.74 19.04
N ASN A 22 7.71 7.30 17.88
CA ASN A 22 8.32 5.98 17.66
C ASN A 22 7.37 4.78 17.83
N GLU A 23 6.06 5.02 17.89
CA GLU A 23 5.04 4.00 18.03
C GLU A 23 4.04 4.04 16.87
N TRP A 24 3.48 2.88 16.55
CA TRP A 24 2.43 2.73 15.54
C TRP A 24 1.06 2.75 16.20
N HIS A 25 0.18 3.62 15.70
CA HIS A 25 -1.15 3.86 16.24
C HIS A 25 -2.23 3.67 15.17
N LYS A 26 -3.40 3.21 15.58
CA LYS A 26 -4.62 3.29 14.76
C LYS A 26 -5.22 4.69 14.87
N ALA A 27 -6.03 5.09 13.88
CA ALA A 27 -6.81 6.32 14.00
C ALA A 27 -7.70 6.29 15.24
N ALA A 28 -7.84 7.43 15.93
CA ALA A 28 -8.64 7.52 17.16
C ALA A 28 -10.11 7.13 16.96
N ASN A 29 -10.64 7.32 15.75
CA ASN A 29 -11.99 6.92 15.36
C ASN A 29 -12.05 5.55 14.64
N GLY A 30 -10.92 4.83 14.55
CA GLY A 30 -10.80 3.54 13.89
C GLY A 30 -10.93 3.54 12.36
N LYS A 31 -11.12 4.70 11.71
CA LYS A 31 -11.31 4.78 10.26
C LYS A 31 -9.99 4.62 9.50
N THR A 32 -10.08 4.01 8.34
CA THR A 32 -9.01 3.89 7.35
C THR A 32 -9.52 4.38 5.99
N PHE A 33 -8.62 4.48 5.01
CA PHE A 33 -8.98 4.78 3.62
C PHE A 33 -8.17 3.88 2.68
N PRO A 34 -8.72 3.51 1.51
CA PRO A 34 -8.03 2.66 0.55
C PRO A 34 -6.88 3.42 -0.13
N VAL A 35 -5.81 2.71 -0.46
CA VAL A 35 -4.72 3.24 -1.31
C VAL A 35 -4.89 2.64 -2.69
N ILE A 36 -5.05 3.48 -3.71
CA ILE A 36 -5.31 3.04 -5.07
C ILE A 36 -4.04 3.18 -5.92
N ASN A 37 -3.73 2.14 -6.69
CA ASN A 37 -2.68 2.19 -7.69
C ASN A 37 -3.16 3.02 -8.91
N PRO A 38 -2.56 4.18 -9.23
CA PRO A 38 -3.02 5.01 -10.34
C PRO A 38 -2.83 4.36 -11.71
N SER A 39 -1.98 3.34 -11.83
CA SER A 39 -1.70 2.65 -13.10
C SER A 39 -2.74 1.56 -13.43
N THR A 40 -3.39 0.98 -12.42
CA THR A 40 -4.35 -0.13 -12.61
C THR A 40 -5.75 0.18 -12.08
N GLY A 41 -5.89 1.16 -11.19
CA GLY A 41 -7.13 1.46 -10.47
C GLY A 41 -7.46 0.46 -9.35
N GLU A 42 -6.57 -0.51 -9.08
CA GLU A 42 -6.76 -1.51 -8.04
C GLU A 42 -6.33 -0.98 -6.66
N GLU A 43 -6.97 -1.46 -5.59
CA GLU A 43 -6.53 -1.22 -4.22
C GLU A 43 -5.24 -2.00 -3.91
N ILE A 44 -4.30 -1.37 -3.21
CA ILE A 44 -2.98 -1.93 -2.87
C ILE A 44 -3.00 -2.58 -1.49
#